data_AF-A0A8J2Z648-F1
#
_entry.id   AF-A0A8J2Z648-F1
#
_cell.length_a   1.000
_cell.length_b   1.000
_cell.length_c   1.000
_cell.angle_alpha   90.00
_cell.angle_beta   90.00
_cell.angle_gamma   90.00
#
_symmetry.space_group_name_H-M   'P 1'
#
loop_
_entity.id
_entity.type
_entity.pdbx_description
1 polymer ?
#
loop_
_entity_poly.entity_id
_entity_poly.type
_entity_poly.pdbx_seq_one_letter_code
_entity_poly.pdbx_strand_id
1 'polypeptide(L)'
;MKDSVTKKVWTTTTKKADMRQISSANNKMLWLLMVIIAAVIVFSSMYFSLFTESSALMAVLIIVGIVVLLAIGKQTNQGAKGWQFVLEARLEMRKVVWPTRQETINSTLIVLAIVAVASVIIYFVGMLFMHLIQAILS
;
A
#
# COMPACT_ATOMS: atom_id res chain seq x y z
N MET A 1 -38.70 -28.31 -17.36
CA MET A 1 -37.73 -29.36 -16.94
C MET A 1 -36.29 -29.06 -17.41
N LYS A 2 -35.89 -27.78 -17.57
CA LYS A 2 -34.59 -27.41 -18.19
C LYS A 2 -33.92 -26.18 -17.55
N ASP A 3 -34.17 -25.95 -16.27
CA ASP A 3 -33.81 -24.72 -15.57
C ASP A 3 -33.20 -24.95 -14.17
N SER A 4 -33.14 -26.19 -13.70
CA SER A 4 -32.56 -26.53 -12.38
C SER A 4 -31.05 -26.74 -12.38
N VAL A 5 -30.42 -26.88 -13.54
CA VAL A 5 -28.99 -27.28 -13.66
C VAL A 5 -28.06 -26.05 -13.72
N THR A 6 -28.54 -24.87 -14.08
CA THR A 6 -27.71 -23.66 -14.28
C THR A 6 -27.46 -22.84 -13.01
N LYS A 7 -28.14 -23.14 -11.89
CA LYS A 7 -27.96 -22.41 -10.61
C LYS A 7 -26.92 -23.03 -9.66
N LYS A 8 -26.12 -23.99 -10.12
CA LYS A 8 -25.07 -24.68 -9.32
C LYS A 8 -23.65 -24.18 -9.60
N VAL A 9 -23.51 -22.91 -9.92
CA VAL A 9 -22.27 -22.33 -10.42
C VAL A 9 -21.80 -21.24 -9.44
N TRP A 10 -20.83 -21.62 -8.59
CA TRP A 10 -19.88 -20.80 -7.80
C TRP A 10 -20.26 -20.12 -6.47
N THR A 11 -21.20 -20.63 -5.67
CA THR A 11 -21.22 -20.22 -4.26
C THR A 11 -20.21 -21.05 -3.46
N THR A 12 -18.92 -20.78 -3.63
CA THR A 12 -17.91 -21.26 -2.68
C THR A 12 -18.10 -20.50 -1.38
N THR A 13 -18.97 -21.03 -0.52
CA THR A 13 -19.10 -20.59 0.87
C THR A 13 -17.77 -20.89 1.55
N THR A 14 -16.82 -19.95 1.48
CA THR A 14 -15.69 -19.95 2.39
C THR A 14 -16.30 -19.88 3.77
N LYS A 15 -16.07 -20.94 4.55
CA LYS A 15 -16.54 -21.05 5.93
C LYS A 15 -16.10 -19.76 6.63
N LYS A 16 -17.05 -18.87 6.96
CA LYS A 16 -16.78 -17.67 7.76
C LYS A 16 -16.01 -18.17 8.97
N ALA A 17 -14.71 -17.87 9.05
CA ALA A 17 -13.98 -18.06 10.29
C ALA A 17 -14.78 -17.34 11.36
N ASP A 18 -15.14 -18.04 12.45
CA ASP A 18 -15.93 -17.50 13.54
C ASP A 18 -15.22 -16.25 14.09
N MET A 19 -15.58 -15.10 13.55
CA MET A 19 -15.02 -13.84 13.98
C MET A 19 -15.63 -13.53 15.34
N ARG A 20 -14.78 -13.39 16.36
CA ARG A 20 -15.17 -12.76 17.62
C ARG A 20 -15.68 -11.35 17.32
N GLN A 21 -16.98 -11.23 17.05
CA GLN A 21 -17.64 -9.95 16.88
C GLN A 21 -17.68 -9.27 18.24
N ILE A 22 -16.74 -8.37 18.45
CA ILE A 22 -16.81 -7.42 19.56
C ILE A 22 -18.09 -6.59 19.37
N SER A 23 -18.88 -6.45 20.44
CA SER A 23 -20.08 -5.61 20.46
C SER A 23 -19.80 -4.24 19.85
N SER A 24 -20.74 -3.69 19.09
CA SER A 24 -20.58 -2.41 18.39
C SER A 24 -20.22 -1.25 19.34
N ALA A 25 -20.65 -1.32 20.60
CA ALA A 25 -20.27 -0.38 21.66
C ALA A 25 -18.78 -0.51 22.02
N ASN A 26 -18.29 -1.72 22.27
CA ASN A 26 -16.89 -1.98 22.60
C ASN A 26 -15.94 -1.65 21.43
N ASN A 27 -16.36 -1.92 20.17
CA ASN A 27 -15.56 -1.55 19.01
C ASN A 27 -15.47 -0.02 18.83
N LYS A 28 -16.55 0.72 19.13
CA LYS A 28 -16.53 2.19 19.17
C LYS A 28 -15.60 2.71 20.27
N MET A 29 -15.62 2.10 21.44
CA MET A 29 -14.71 2.44 22.55
C MET A 29 -13.23 2.19 22.21
N LEU A 30 -12.91 1.06 21.57
CA LEU A 30 -11.54 0.77 21.11
C LEU A 30 -11.06 1.80 20.08
N TRP A 31 -11.94 2.24 19.18
CA TRP A 31 -11.63 3.30 18.22
C TRP A 31 -11.36 4.64 18.91
N LEU A 32 -12.18 5.02 19.90
CA LEU A 32 -11.94 6.23 20.69
C LEU A 32 -10.61 6.17 21.44
N LEU A 33 -10.28 5.03 22.06
CA LEU A 33 -8.99 4.83 22.73
C LEU A 33 -7.81 4.97 21.77
N MET A 34 -7.90 4.41 20.56
CA MET A 34 -6.85 4.58 19.53
C MET A 34 -6.64 6.04 19.15
N VAL A 35 -7.73 6.80 18.94
CA VAL A 35 -7.65 8.22 18.58
C VAL A 35 -7.03 9.03 19.73
N ILE A 36 -7.41 8.74 20.97
CA ILE A 36 -6.84 9.39 22.16
C ILE A 36 -5.34 9.10 22.27
N ILE A 37 -4.93 7.84 22.16
CA ILE A 37 -3.51 7.45 22.23
C ILE A 37 -2.71 8.11 21.10
N ALA A 38 -3.24 8.14 19.87
CA ALA A 38 -2.59 8.80 18.74
C ALA A 38 -2.44 10.31 18.97
N ALA A 39 -3.49 10.98 19.47
CA ALA A 39 -3.45 12.39 19.82
C ALA A 39 -2.40 12.66 20.92
N VAL A 40 -2.31 11.79 21.94
CA VAL A 40 -1.29 11.89 22.99
C VAL A 40 0.12 11.72 22.44
N ILE A 41 0.36 10.80 21.49
CA ILE A 41 1.68 10.62 20.88
C ILE A 41 2.08 11.87 20.08
N VAL A 42 1.17 12.42 19.27
CA VAL A 42 1.42 13.63 18.46
C VAL A 42 1.62 14.85 19.37
N PHE A 43 0.79 14.99 20.40
CA PHE A 43 0.91 16.06 21.38
C PHE A 43 2.22 15.92 22.14
N SER A 44 2.53 14.74 22.67
CA SER A 44 3.82 14.45 23.31
C SER A 44 4.98 14.82 22.38
N SER A 45 4.94 14.43 21.11
CA SER A 45 5.96 14.82 20.13
C SER A 45 6.12 16.34 19.95
N MET A 46 5.03 17.11 20.04
CA MET A 46 5.06 18.56 19.87
C MET A 46 5.62 19.30 21.10
N TYR A 47 5.31 18.83 22.31
CA TYR A 47 5.77 19.48 23.55
C TYR A 47 7.10 18.92 24.05
N PHE A 48 7.44 17.66 23.76
CA PHE A 48 8.63 17.00 24.28
C PHE A 48 9.94 17.59 23.75
N SER A 49 9.93 18.24 22.57
CA SER A 49 11.08 19.00 22.05
C SER A 49 11.49 20.17 22.94
N LEU A 50 10.60 20.65 23.82
CA LEU A 50 10.89 21.71 24.79
C LEU A 50 11.47 21.19 26.12
N PHE A 51 11.37 19.87 26.39
CA PHE A 51 11.74 19.27 27.68
C PHE A 51 12.94 18.31 27.59
N THR A 52 13.41 17.91 26.40
CA THR A 52 14.47 16.90 26.26
C THR A 52 15.33 17.11 25.01
N GLU A 53 16.64 17.31 25.21
CA GLU A 53 17.66 17.47 24.15
C GLU A 53 18.04 16.15 23.44
N SER A 54 17.56 15.01 23.94
CA SER A 54 17.90 13.69 23.42
C SER A 54 16.94 13.23 22.33
N SER A 55 17.42 13.21 21.08
CA SER A 55 16.68 12.73 19.91
C SER A 55 16.40 11.21 19.93
N ALA A 56 17.28 10.43 20.58
CA ALA A 56 17.15 8.97 20.63
C ALA A 56 15.97 8.50 21.50
N LEU A 57 15.73 9.15 22.64
CA LEU A 57 14.64 8.78 23.56
C LEU A 57 13.26 9.03 22.92
N MET A 58 13.11 10.15 22.20
CA MET A 58 11.89 10.49 21.48
C MET A 58 11.55 9.46 20.38
N ALA A 59 12.55 9.06 19.59
CA ALA A 59 12.35 8.06 18.53
C ALA A 59 11.86 6.72 19.10
N VAL A 60 12.42 6.26 20.23
CA VAL A 60 12.00 5.03 20.89
C VAL A 60 10.55 5.14 21.38
N LEU A 61 10.16 6.25 22.02
CA LEU A 61 8.79 6.45 22.52
C LEU A 61 7.75 6.45 21.39
N ILE A 62 8.06 7.07 20.25
CA ILE A 62 7.19 7.07 19.08
C ILE A 62 7.03 5.65 18.54
N ILE A 63 8.13 4.91 18.38
CA ILE A 63 8.09 3.52 17.90
C ILE A 63 7.25 2.66 18.83
N VAL A 64 7.45 2.75 20.15
CA VAL A 64 6.66 2.00 21.14
C VAL A 64 5.18 2.38 21.04
N GLY A 65 4.85 3.67 20.95
CA GLY A 65 3.48 4.15 20.79
C GLY A 65 2.79 3.61 19.53
N ILE A 66 3.51 3.59 18.40
CA ILE A 66 3.01 3.01 17.14
C ILE A 66 2.75 1.50 17.31
N VAL A 67 3.66 0.76 17.96
CA VAL A 67 3.47 -0.68 18.20
C VAL A 67 2.23 -0.95 19.05
N VAL A 68 2.01 -0.15 20.10
CA VAL A 68 0.80 -0.27 20.96
C VAL A 68 -0.47 0.02 20.15
N LEU A 69 -0.48 1.07 19.32
CA LEU A 69 -1.60 1.38 18.44
C LEU A 69 -1.92 0.24 17.46
N LEU A 70 -0.88 -0.37 16.87
CA LEU A 70 -1.06 -1.52 15.97
C LEU A 70 -1.59 -2.76 16.70
N ALA A 71 -1.14 -3.01 17.93
CA ALA A 71 -1.62 -4.12 18.75
C ALA A 71 -3.12 -3.96 19.09
N ILE A 72 -3.54 -2.76 19.51
CA ILE A 72 -4.95 -2.43 19.79
C ILE A 72 -5.77 -2.48 18.49
N GLY A 73 -5.23 -1.94 17.40
CA GLY A 73 -5.87 -1.94 16.08
C GLY A 73 -6.22 -3.34 15.56
N LYS A 74 -5.32 -4.31 15.74
CA LYS A 74 -5.59 -5.72 15.40
C LYS A 74 -6.76 -6.33 16.18
N GLN A 75 -7.02 -5.86 17.39
CA GLN A 75 -8.11 -6.35 18.23
C GLN A 75 -9.48 -5.80 17.79
N THR A 76 -9.53 -4.73 17.00
CA THR A 76 -10.79 -4.16 16.50
C THR A 76 -11.48 -5.07 15.48
N ASN A 77 -12.82 -4.99 15.39
CA ASN A 77 -13.60 -5.77 14.42
C ASN A 77 -13.23 -5.42 12.96
N GLN A 78 -12.77 -4.19 12.71
CA GLN A 78 -12.26 -3.77 11.40
C GLN A 78 -10.85 -4.32 11.14
N GLY A 79 -9.98 -4.35 12.16
CA GLY A 79 -8.65 -4.97 12.08
C GLY A 79 -8.71 -6.48 11.80
N ALA A 80 -9.63 -7.20 12.46
CA ALA A 80 -9.84 -8.62 12.21
C ALA A 80 -10.32 -8.91 10.76
N LYS A 81 -11.22 -8.08 10.23
CA LYS A 81 -11.66 -8.16 8.82
C LYS A 81 -10.51 -7.90 7.85
N GLY A 82 -9.71 -6.86 8.09
CA GLY A 82 -8.54 -6.54 7.26
C GLY A 82 -7.51 -7.68 7.28
N TRP A 83 -7.30 -8.31 8.43
CA TRP A 83 -6.41 -9.46 8.54
C TRP A 83 -6.88 -10.65 7.70
N GLN A 84 -8.17 -11.00 7.79
CA GLN A 84 -8.75 -12.07 6.95
C GLN A 84 -8.66 -11.75 5.46
N PHE A 85 -8.92 -10.49 5.07
CA PHE A 85 -8.75 -10.05 3.68
C PHE A 85 -7.31 -10.25 3.17
N VAL A 86 -6.29 -9.97 3.99
CA VAL A 86 -4.88 -10.23 3.61
C VAL A 86 -4.63 -11.73 3.43
N LEU A 87 -5.21 -12.58 4.28
CA LEU A 87 -5.09 -14.03 4.16
C LEU A 87 -5.76 -14.53 2.87
N GLU A 88 -6.96 -14.06 2.56
CA GLU A 88 -7.68 -14.37 1.33
C GLU A 88 -6.94 -13.87 0.08
N ALA A 89 -6.44 -12.63 0.12
CA ALA A 89 -5.65 -12.04 -0.95
C ALA A 89 -4.37 -12.83 -1.23
N ARG A 90 -3.70 -13.38 -0.20
CA ARG A 90 -2.53 -14.27 -0.41
C ARG A 90 -2.89 -15.57 -1.12
N LEU A 91 -4.06 -16.14 -0.84
CA LEU A 91 -4.54 -17.34 -1.52
C LEU A 91 -4.89 -17.04 -2.98
N GLU A 92 -5.40 -15.85 -3.26
CA GLU A 92 -5.72 -15.40 -4.61
C GLU A 92 -4.48 -14.99 -5.42
N MET A 93 -3.50 -14.32 -4.81
CA MET A 93 -2.20 -14.03 -5.42
C MET A 93 -1.48 -15.29 -5.89
N ARG A 94 -1.68 -16.43 -5.22
CA ARG A 94 -1.13 -17.73 -5.66
C ARG A 94 -1.79 -18.25 -6.94
N LYS A 95 -3.00 -17.81 -7.27
CA LYS A 95 -3.72 -18.16 -8.51
C LYS A 95 -3.29 -17.27 -9.68
N VAL A 96 -2.59 -16.17 -9.42
CA VAL A 96 -2.02 -15.33 -10.47
C VAL A 96 -0.87 -16.11 -11.10
N VAL A 97 -1.12 -16.63 -12.30
CA VAL A 97 -0.08 -17.18 -13.15
C VAL A 97 0.75 -16.00 -13.63
N TRP A 98 1.87 -15.76 -12.96
CA TRP A 98 2.77 -14.70 -13.38
C TRP A 98 3.35 -15.05 -14.75
N PRO A 99 3.38 -14.08 -15.68
CA PRO A 99 3.92 -14.28 -17.01
C PRO A 99 5.35 -14.81 -16.92
N THR A 100 5.72 -15.65 -17.87
CA THR A 100 7.04 -16.27 -17.88
C THR A 100 8.13 -15.19 -18.03
N ARG A 101 9.33 -15.42 -17.49
CA ARG A 101 10.44 -14.45 -17.58
C ARG A 101 10.74 -14.03 -19.01
N GLN A 102 10.53 -14.94 -19.96
CA GLN A 102 10.77 -14.69 -21.38
C GLN A 102 9.81 -13.66 -21.97
N GLU A 103 8.52 -13.71 -21.63
CA GLU A 103 7.51 -12.75 -22.08
C GLU A 103 7.77 -11.35 -21.51
N THR A 104 8.17 -11.28 -20.24
CA THR A 104 8.52 -10.02 -19.57
C THR A 104 9.74 -9.38 -20.22
N ILE A 105 10.81 -10.16 -20.49
CA ILE A 105 12.02 -9.64 -21.11
C ILE A 105 11.74 -9.14 -22.53
N ASN A 106 11.01 -9.90 -23.34
CA ASN A 106 10.64 -9.48 -24.70
C ASN A 106 9.91 -8.13 -24.69
N SER A 107 8.92 -7.97 -23.81
CA SER A 107 8.17 -6.71 -23.68
C SER A 107 9.06 -5.55 -23.19
N THR A 108 9.97 -5.80 -22.24
CA THR A 108 10.88 -4.77 -21.72
C THR A 108 11.91 -4.34 -22.76
N LEU A 109 12.43 -5.28 -23.56
CA LEU A 109 13.37 -4.99 -24.65
C LEU A 109 12.73 -4.12 -25.73
N ILE A 110 11.48 -4.39 -26.10
CA ILE A 110 10.73 -3.56 -27.06
C ILE A 110 10.61 -2.12 -26.53
N VAL A 111 10.22 -1.95 -25.26
CA VAL A 111 10.12 -0.62 -24.64
C VAL A 111 11.48 0.09 -24.62
N LEU A 112 12.56 -0.61 -24.23
CA LEU A 112 13.92 -0.05 -24.22
C LEU A 112 14.38 0.39 -25.62
N ALA A 113 14.07 -0.39 -26.65
CA ALA A 113 14.39 -0.03 -28.03
C ALA A 113 13.67 1.26 -28.46
N ILE A 114 12.38 1.39 -28.14
CA ILE A 114 11.60 2.59 -28.46
C ILE A 114 12.14 3.81 -27.70
N VAL A 115 12.47 3.65 -26.41
CA VAL A 115 13.04 4.73 -25.58
C VAL A 115 14.41 5.16 -26.10
N ALA A 116 15.26 4.22 -26.52
CA ALA A 116 16.57 4.51 -27.11
C ALA A 116 16.45 5.29 -28.42
N VAL A 117 15.50 4.92 -29.29
CA VAL A 117 15.25 5.66 -30.54
C VAL A 117 14.72 7.06 -30.23
N ALA A 118 13.76 7.18 -29.31
CA ALA A 118 13.19 8.47 -28.92
C ALA A 118 14.24 9.42 -28.31
N SER A 119 15.13 8.91 -27.44
CA SER A 119 16.19 9.72 -26.82
C SER A 119 17.18 10.25 -27.85
N VAL A 120 17.56 9.43 -28.84
CA VAL A 120 18.42 9.85 -29.95
C VAL A 120 17.76 10.94 -30.79
N ILE A 121 16.48 10.77 -31.15
CA ILE A 121 15.75 11.78 -31.93
C ILE A 121 15.69 13.12 -31.17
N ILE A 122 15.33 13.09 -29.88
CA ILE A 122 15.26 14.29 -29.05
C ILE A 122 16.64 14.96 -28.93
N TYR A 123 17.72 14.17 -28.79
CA TYR A 123 19.08 14.70 -28.74
C TYR A 123 19.47 15.43 -30.03
N PHE A 124 19.20 14.83 -31.20
CA PHE A 124 19.49 15.47 -32.48
C PHE A 124 18.67 16.75 -32.70
N VAL A 125 17.39 16.74 -32.33
CA VAL A 125 16.55 17.94 -32.38
C VAL A 125 17.12 19.01 -31.46
N GLY A 126 17.47 18.67 -30.21
CA GLY A 126 18.09 19.62 -29.28
C GLY A 126 19.40 20.22 -29.83
N MET A 127 20.24 19.39 -30.45
CA MET A 127 21.45 19.84 -31.12
C MET A 127 21.14 20.82 -32.27
N LEU A 128 20.19 20.49 -33.14
CA LEU A 128 19.79 21.35 -34.26
C LEU A 128 19.25 22.71 -33.79
N PHE A 129 18.39 22.71 -32.77
CA PHE A 129 17.87 23.95 -32.18
C PHE A 129 18.99 24.82 -31.58
N MET A 130 19.96 24.22 -30.88
CA MET A 130 21.11 24.95 -30.34
C MET A 130 21.92 25.65 -31.44
N HIS A 131 22.20 24.95 -32.54
CA HIS A 131 22.94 25.52 -33.66
C HIS A 131 22.14 26.62 -34.38
N LEU A 132 20.82 26.47 -34.54
CA LEU A 132 19.97 27.49 -35.13
C LEU A 132 19.96 28.78 -34.29
N ILE A 133 19.85 28.65 -32.96
CA ILE A 133 19.88 29.81 -32.06
C ILE A 133 21.24 30.52 -32.14
N GLN A 134 22.34 29.75 -32.14
CA GLN A 134 23.69 30.33 -32.30
C GLN A 134 23.86 31.06 -33.63
N ALA A 135 23.37 30.49 -34.74
CA ALA A 135 23.45 31.11 -36.06
C ALA A 135 22.61 32.40 -36.19
N ILE A 136 21.55 32.56 -35.39
CA ILE A 136 20.75 33.79 -35.33
C ILE A 136 21.42 34.86 -34.45
N LEU A 137 22.09 34.43 -33.37
CA LEU A 137 22.73 35.34 -32.41
C LEU A 137 24.11 35.84 -32.89
N SER A 138 24.77 35.07 -33.77
CA SER A 138 26.03 35.46 -34.44
C SER A 138 25.77 36.39 -35.62
#